data_AF-A0A938MLR8-F1
#
_entry.id   AF-A0A938MLR8-F1
#
_cell.length_a   1.000
_cell.length_b   1.000
_cell.length_c   1.000
_cell.angle_alpha   90.00
_cell.angle_beta   90.00
_cell.angle_gamma   90.00
#
_symmetry.space_group_name_H-M   'P 1'
#
loop_
_entity.id
_entity.type
_entity.pdbx_description
1 polymer ?
#
loop_
_entity_poly.entity_id
_entity_poly.type
_entity_poly.pdbx_seq_one_letter_code
_entity_poly.pdbx_strand_id
1 'polypeptide(L)'
;MRAEAALLAGGAEVEMKDASFTVPKRRQGQFNFVMWDAGLDALGFHAWRQMQDAGYNVCLIGSMGKARKQPAVLAACDASLAPYTTRILDPKDEKGFMQPVCWNDELAAAQHVQTIVDNQKFLREQGIFVYSLGDEGVTKGCCVHPACLAAYRRYLAAQYGAVERLNASWGAQFKSFDEVNLLDTKDNMETATAKTCPPRWYDRQAFARYNLMQFTSRFVKAFKGIDPQALTGFEGTGGFGDDYDALIGINEFYGPYPSIGDDIIRSAASPALVNSNWMGYSKTGDALSDAAWRMVMKGKNSIWFWMWSGIGSWRGYLRPTLDLWPAITDLTEEMRPVRQGLGDLLMRSQMAHSGISVFYSLPSALSSQLEVSNQFIQAQAAHETWTQLTYEIGRDFR
;
A
#
# COMPACT_ATOMS: atom_id res chain seq x y z
N MET A 1 16.67 -25.68 -5.93
CA MET A 1 16.35 -27.00 -6.51
C MET A 1 17.53 -27.41 -7.37
N ARG A 2 17.93 -28.69 -7.32
CA ARG A 2 18.98 -29.25 -8.17
C ARG A 2 18.30 -30.21 -9.13
N ALA A 3 18.49 -30.01 -10.43
CA ALA A 3 18.13 -30.99 -11.45
C ALA A 3 19.38 -31.76 -11.82
N GLU A 4 19.31 -33.08 -11.75
CA GLU A 4 20.38 -33.99 -12.13
C GLU A 4 19.91 -34.80 -13.33
N ALA A 5 20.76 -34.91 -14.35
CA ALA A 5 20.53 -35.71 -15.54
C ALA A 5 21.66 -36.73 -15.66
N ALA A 6 21.31 -38.01 -15.52
CA ALA A 6 22.24 -39.14 -15.62
C ALA A 6 22.03 -39.87 -16.96
N LEU A 7 23.13 -40.13 -17.67
CA LEU A 7 23.18 -41.02 -18.82
C LEU A 7 23.43 -42.45 -18.34
N LEU A 8 22.50 -43.35 -18.65
CA LEU A 8 22.63 -44.77 -18.33
C LEU A 8 22.97 -45.58 -19.59
N ALA A 9 23.93 -46.50 -19.49
CA ALA A 9 24.18 -47.52 -20.51
C ALA A 9 24.34 -48.90 -19.84
N GLY A 10 23.63 -49.90 -20.35
CA GLY A 10 23.63 -51.25 -19.77
C GLY A 10 23.06 -51.32 -18.34
N GLY A 11 22.23 -50.35 -17.93
CA GLY A 11 21.71 -50.26 -16.57
C GLY A 11 22.66 -49.64 -15.55
N ALA A 12 23.86 -49.20 -15.99
CA ALA A 12 24.81 -48.47 -15.15
C ALA A 12 24.88 -46.99 -15.56
N GLU A 13 25.09 -46.11 -14.59
CA GLU A 13 25.36 -44.69 -14.83
C GLU A 13 26.76 -44.52 -15.44
N VAL A 14 26.83 -43.79 -16.55
CA VAL A 14 28.07 -43.54 -17.29
C VAL A 14 28.48 -42.07 -17.26
N GLU A 15 27.52 -41.16 -17.16
CA GLU A 15 27.78 -39.73 -16.97
C GLU A 15 26.62 -39.08 -16.21
N MET A 16 26.91 -38.03 -15.43
CA MET A 16 25.90 -37.18 -14.80
C MET A 16 26.25 -35.70 -14.99
N LYS A 17 25.22 -34.90 -15.27
CA LYS A 17 25.26 -33.44 -15.25
C LYS A 17 24.22 -32.92 -14.27
N ASP A 18 24.52 -31.82 -13.59
CA ASP A 18 23.57 -31.14 -12.75
C ASP A 18 23.46 -29.65 -13.07
N ALA A 19 22.29 -29.09 -12.76
CA ALA A 19 22.01 -27.68 -12.79
C ALA A 19 21.26 -27.28 -11.51
N SER A 20 21.70 -26.18 -10.89
CA SER A 20 21.04 -25.62 -9.71
C SER A 20 20.28 -24.36 -10.09
N PHE A 21 19.05 -24.24 -9.60
CA PHE A 21 18.22 -23.05 -9.77
C PHE A 21 17.42 -22.71 -8.52
N THR A 22 17.15 -21.43 -8.33
CA THR A 22 16.28 -20.93 -7.27
C THR A 22 14.83 -21.22 -7.63
N VAL A 23 14.05 -21.67 -6.65
CA VAL A 23 12.58 -21.76 -6.77
C VAL A 23 12.02 -20.58 -5.98
N PRO A 24 11.55 -19.52 -6.66
CA PRO A 24 11.08 -18.32 -5.97
C PRO A 24 9.89 -18.65 -5.07
N LYS A 25 10.02 -18.38 -3.77
CA LYS A 25 8.89 -18.45 -2.84
C LYS A 25 8.30 -17.07 -2.71
N ARG A 26 7.06 -16.88 -3.14
CA ARG A 26 6.36 -15.59 -3.07
C ARG A 26 5.61 -15.38 -1.77
N ARG A 27 5.11 -16.48 -1.20
CA ARG A 27 4.25 -16.48 -0.02
C ARG A 27 2.93 -15.71 -0.21
N GLN A 28 2.43 -15.67 -1.44
CA GLN A 28 1.07 -15.17 -1.74
C GLN A 28 0.02 -16.23 -1.44
N GLY A 29 -1.23 -15.83 -1.18
CA GLY A 29 -2.35 -16.74 -0.92
C GLY A 29 -2.34 -17.43 0.45
N GLN A 30 -1.57 -16.89 1.40
CA GLN A 30 -1.46 -17.33 2.79
C GLN A 30 -1.24 -16.11 3.70
N PHE A 31 -1.42 -16.28 5.00
CA PHE A 31 -1.25 -15.22 5.99
C PHE A 31 0.24 -14.99 6.25
N ASN A 32 0.67 -13.74 6.24
CA ASN A 32 2.10 -13.42 6.37
C ASN A 32 2.39 -12.45 7.51
N PHE A 33 3.50 -12.69 8.18
CA PHE A 33 4.17 -11.72 9.03
C PHE A 33 5.32 -11.11 8.22
N VAL A 34 5.30 -9.79 8.06
CA VAL A 34 6.26 -9.02 7.27
C VAL A 34 7.11 -8.17 8.21
N MET A 35 8.42 -8.29 8.10
CA MET A 35 9.36 -7.52 8.92
C MET A 35 9.93 -6.36 8.11
N TRP A 36 9.98 -5.16 8.71
CA TRP A 36 10.75 -4.06 8.15
C TRP A 36 12.25 -4.27 8.39
N ASP A 37 12.98 -4.34 7.28
CA ASP A 37 14.43 -4.48 7.18
C ASP A 37 14.98 -5.77 7.81
N ALA A 38 16.28 -6.01 7.65
CA ALA A 38 16.96 -7.18 8.19
C ALA A 38 18.43 -6.86 8.53
N GLY A 39 19.01 -7.65 9.44
CA GLY A 39 20.46 -7.68 9.58
C GLY A 39 21.07 -8.33 8.35
N LEU A 40 22.02 -7.66 7.71
CA LEU A 40 22.65 -8.11 6.46
C LEU A 40 24.15 -8.41 6.59
N ASP A 41 24.67 -8.31 7.81
CA ASP A 41 26.03 -8.64 8.17
C ASP A 41 26.18 -10.13 8.54
N ALA A 42 27.33 -10.50 9.10
CA ALA A 42 27.64 -11.86 9.52
C ALA A 42 26.65 -12.42 10.58
N LEU A 43 26.04 -11.56 11.38
CA LEU A 43 25.06 -11.95 12.40
C LEU A 43 23.63 -11.95 11.87
N GLY A 44 23.40 -11.32 10.72
CA GLY A 44 22.10 -11.24 10.05
C GLY A 44 21.40 -12.59 9.87
N PHE A 45 22.16 -13.66 9.58
CA PHE A 45 21.59 -15.01 9.46
C PHE A 45 20.92 -15.45 10.76
N HIS A 46 21.59 -15.27 11.90
CA HIS A 46 21.06 -15.64 13.21
C HIS A 46 19.87 -14.77 13.62
N ALA A 47 19.97 -13.46 13.37
CA ALA A 47 18.85 -12.53 13.59
C ALA A 47 17.60 -12.96 12.81
N TRP A 48 17.77 -13.31 11.52
CA TRP A 48 16.66 -13.74 10.70
C TRP A 48 16.10 -15.10 11.12
N ARG A 49 16.94 -16.06 11.53
CA ARG A 49 16.46 -17.33 12.09
C ARG A 49 15.59 -17.12 13.32
N GLN A 50 15.99 -16.24 14.23
CA GLN A 50 15.18 -15.89 15.40
C GLN A 50 13.80 -15.32 15.00
N MET A 51 13.76 -14.45 13.98
CA MET A 51 12.50 -13.89 13.48
C MET A 51 11.64 -14.92 12.73
N GLN A 52 12.26 -15.89 12.05
CA GLN A 52 11.54 -17.00 11.42
C GLN A 52 10.85 -17.91 12.42
N ASP A 53 11.48 -18.19 13.56
CA ASP A 53 10.86 -18.95 14.66
C ASP A 53 9.63 -18.20 15.22
N ALA A 54 9.65 -16.86 15.13
CA ALA A 54 8.52 -15.99 15.44
C ALA A 54 7.53 -15.79 14.27
N GLY A 55 7.72 -16.45 13.12
CA GLY A 55 6.79 -16.47 11.97
C GLY A 55 7.12 -15.51 10.82
N TYR A 56 8.15 -14.67 10.95
CA TYR A 56 8.51 -13.71 9.90
C TYR A 56 9.30 -14.37 8.78
N ASN A 57 8.67 -14.45 7.62
CA ASN A 57 9.27 -15.08 6.44
C ASN A 57 9.30 -14.16 5.20
N VAL A 58 8.82 -12.93 5.36
CA VAL A 58 8.84 -11.89 4.35
C VAL A 58 9.58 -10.69 4.93
N CYS A 59 10.57 -10.19 4.21
CA CYS A 59 11.31 -8.98 4.57
C CYS A 59 10.94 -7.86 3.62
N LEU A 60 10.43 -6.75 4.17
CA LEU A 60 10.38 -5.49 3.43
C LEU A 60 11.79 -4.89 3.44
N ILE A 61 12.37 -4.70 2.27
CA ILE A 61 13.77 -4.27 2.12
C ILE A 61 13.90 -3.04 1.22
N GLY A 62 14.64 -2.04 1.69
CA GLY A 62 14.87 -0.79 0.98
C GLY A 62 15.62 -0.98 -0.34
N SER A 63 15.03 -0.64 -1.48
CA SER A 63 15.75 -0.48 -2.75
C SER A 63 15.77 0.97 -3.23
N MET A 64 14.74 1.76 -2.88
CA MET A 64 14.64 3.20 -3.18
C MET A 64 14.96 3.53 -4.65
N GLY A 65 14.43 2.70 -5.55
CA GLY A 65 14.54 2.87 -6.99
C GLY A 65 15.88 2.43 -7.57
N LYS A 66 16.80 1.89 -6.75
CA LYS A 66 18.15 1.50 -7.17
C LYS A 66 18.25 0.00 -7.41
N ALA A 67 19.15 -0.37 -8.32
CA ALA A 67 19.48 -1.78 -8.55
C ALA A 67 20.09 -2.39 -7.29
N ARG A 68 19.47 -3.46 -6.79
CA ARG A 68 19.91 -4.15 -5.58
C ARG A 68 19.97 -5.65 -5.85
N LYS A 69 21.10 -6.28 -5.53
CA LYS A 69 21.22 -7.75 -5.55
C LYS A 69 20.45 -8.36 -4.39
N GLN A 70 20.04 -9.62 -4.55
CA GLN A 70 19.44 -10.42 -3.49
C GLN A 70 20.34 -10.44 -2.25
N PRO A 71 19.84 -10.07 -1.06
CA PRO A 71 20.63 -10.15 0.15
C PRO A 71 20.92 -11.61 0.49
N ALA A 72 22.22 -11.99 0.52
CA ALA A 72 22.63 -13.38 0.72
C ALA A 72 22.09 -13.99 2.02
N VAL A 73 22.01 -13.19 3.09
CA VAL A 73 21.40 -13.59 4.37
C VAL A 73 19.94 -14.01 4.20
N LEU A 74 19.12 -13.19 3.55
CA LEU A 74 17.70 -13.47 3.33
C LEU A 74 17.52 -14.68 2.41
N ALA A 75 18.36 -14.80 1.37
CA ALA A 75 18.35 -15.94 0.47
C ALA A 75 18.73 -17.25 1.21
N ALA A 76 19.74 -17.22 2.09
CA ALA A 76 20.16 -18.36 2.90
C ALA A 76 19.09 -18.80 3.92
N CYS A 77 18.24 -17.86 4.34
CA CYS A 77 17.09 -18.14 5.18
C CYS A 77 15.79 -18.41 4.40
N ASP A 78 15.84 -18.50 3.07
CA ASP A 78 14.66 -18.75 2.23
C ASP A 78 13.54 -17.70 2.43
N ALA A 79 13.89 -16.46 2.78
CA ALA A 79 12.94 -15.36 2.96
C ALA A 79 12.42 -14.82 1.62
N SER A 80 11.14 -14.47 1.55
CA SER A 80 10.58 -13.69 0.44
C SER A 80 10.89 -12.21 0.63
N LEU A 81 10.89 -11.47 -0.46
CA LEU A 81 11.13 -10.03 -0.42
C LEU A 81 9.85 -9.25 -0.68
N ALA A 82 9.70 -8.12 0.00
CA ALA A 82 8.83 -7.03 -0.38
C ALA A 82 9.72 -5.80 -0.67
N PRO A 83 10.19 -5.58 -1.90
CA PRO A 83 11.06 -4.46 -2.20
C PRO A 83 10.31 -3.15 -1.96
N TYR A 84 10.87 -2.27 -1.12
CA TYR A 84 10.46 -0.88 -1.03
C TYR A 84 11.09 -0.16 -2.23
N THR A 85 10.33 -0.06 -3.32
CA THR A 85 10.84 0.30 -4.65
C THR A 85 10.94 1.79 -4.87
N THR A 86 10.08 2.58 -4.24
CA THR A 86 10.08 4.05 -4.34
C THR A 86 9.28 4.61 -3.18
N ARG A 87 9.13 5.93 -3.10
CA ARG A 87 8.14 6.60 -2.26
C ARG A 87 7.48 7.67 -3.10
N ILE A 88 6.19 7.51 -3.39
CA ILE A 88 5.45 8.49 -4.20
C ILE A 88 5.12 9.71 -3.32
N LEU A 89 5.70 10.85 -3.68
CA LEU A 89 5.51 12.14 -3.03
C LEU A 89 5.05 13.17 -4.07
N ASP A 90 4.56 14.33 -3.62
CA ASP A 90 4.13 15.40 -4.50
C ASP A 90 4.94 16.72 -4.41
N PRO A 91 6.29 16.71 -4.26
CA PRO A 91 7.06 17.94 -4.29
C PRO A 91 6.93 18.61 -5.65
N LYS A 92 6.97 19.94 -5.66
CA LYS A 92 6.85 20.75 -6.88
C LYS A 92 8.04 21.69 -6.97
N ASP A 93 8.51 21.96 -8.17
CA ASP A 93 9.51 22.99 -8.41
C ASP A 93 8.92 24.41 -8.35
N GLU A 94 9.75 25.43 -8.58
CA GLU A 94 9.33 26.84 -8.58
C GLU A 94 8.27 27.17 -9.63
N LYS A 95 8.14 26.35 -10.69
CA LYS A 95 7.10 26.49 -11.72
C LYS A 95 5.80 25.77 -11.32
N GLY A 96 5.78 25.10 -10.17
CA GLY A 96 4.66 24.29 -9.72
C GLY A 96 4.57 22.93 -10.43
N PHE A 97 5.63 22.47 -11.09
CA PHE A 97 5.67 21.18 -11.78
C PHE A 97 6.08 20.07 -10.81
N MET A 98 5.39 18.93 -10.88
CA MET A 98 5.65 17.78 -10.02
C MET A 98 7.09 17.27 -10.22
N GLN A 99 7.75 16.93 -9.12
CA GLN A 99 9.08 16.33 -9.09
C GLN A 99 8.99 14.86 -8.64
N PRO A 100 9.83 13.95 -9.17
CA PRO A 100 10.89 14.21 -10.15
C PRO A 100 10.37 14.44 -11.58
N VAL A 101 9.11 14.08 -11.86
CA VAL A 101 8.46 14.27 -13.16
C VAL A 101 6.98 14.56 -13.00
N CYS A 102 6.39 15.28 -13.96
CA CYS A 102 4.94 15.34 -14.08
C CYS A 102 4.39 13.93 -14.36
N TRP A 103 3.47 13.46 -13.52
CA TRP A 103 2.83 12.14 -13.68
C TRP A 103 2.03 11.96 -14.98
N ASN A 104 1.74 13.07 -15.67
CA ASN A 104 1.02 13.11 -16.94
C ASN A 104 1.91 13.49 -18.14
N ASP A 105 3.19 13.79 -17.92
CA ASP A 105 4.15 13.85 -19.02
C ASP A 105 4.47 12.39 -19.41
N GLU A 106 3.85 11.92 -20.49
CA GLU A 106 3.82 10.50 -20.85
C GLU A 106 5.23 9.91 -20.97
N LEU A 107 6.14 10.61 -21.65
CA LEU A 107 7.49 10.12 -21.90
C LEU A 107 8.31 10.12 -20.60
N ALA A 108 8.32 11.24 -19.87
CA ALA A 108 9.11 11.37 -18.65
C ALA A 108 8.60 10.45 -17.53
N ALA A 109 7.27 10.34 -17.37
CA ALA A 109 6.66 9.44 -16.40
C ALA A 109 6.95 7.97 -16.74
N ALA A 110 6.80 7.56 -18.01
CA ALA A 110 7.11 6.19 -18.43
C ALA A 110 8.58 5.84 -18.19
N GLN A 111 9.51 6.73 -18.56
CA GLN A 111 10.94 6.55 -18.31
C GLN A 111 11.27 6.44 -16.82
N HIS A 112 10.68 7.30 -15.99
CA HIS A 112 10.86 7.28 -14.55
C HIS A 112 10.37 5.96 -13.93
N VAL A 113 9.15 5.53 -14.27
CA VAL A 113 8.58 4.25 -13.81
C VAL A 113 9.44 3.08 -14.27
N GLN A 114 9.80 3.02 -15.55
CA GLN A 114 10.56 1.90 -16.11
C GLN A 114 11.95 1.79 -15.47
N THR A 115 12.62 2.92 -15.20
CA THR A 115 13.92 2.93 -14.51
C THR A 115 13.85 2.28 -13.13
N ILE A 116 12.81 2.58 -12.35
CA ILE A 116 12.60 1.98 -11.02
C ILE A 116 12.35 0.47 -11.15
N VAL A 117 11.50 0.07 -12.11
CA VAL A 117 11.10 -1.32 -12.35
C VAL A 117 12.28 -2.17 -12.82
N ASP A 118 13.06 -1.70 -13.78
CA ASP A 118 14.23 -2.41 -14.32
C ASP A 118 15.28 -2.68 -13.23
N ASN A 119 15.39 -1.78 -12.27
CA ASN A 119 16.27 -1.91 -11.13
C ASN A 119 15.86 -3.04 -10.16
N GLN A 120 14.62 -3.55 -10.24
CA GLN A 120 14.16 -4.66 -9.40
C GLN A 120 14.43 -6.05 -10.01
N LYS A 121 15.05 -6.13 -11.20
CA LYS A 121 15.28 -7.39 -11.92
C LYS A 121 16.04 -8.46 -11.15
N PHE A 122 16.93 -8.05 -10.22
CA PHE A 122 17.70 -8.99 -9.41
C PHE A 122 16.94 -9.44 -8.17
N LEU A 123 16.22 -8.55 -7.48
CA LEU A 123 15.45 -8.93 -6.29
C LEU A 123 14.35 -9.94 -6.65
N ARG A 124 13.77 -9.83 -7.85
CA ARG A 124 12.65 -10.69 -8.25
C ARG A 124 12.98 -12.19 -8.27
N GLU A 125 14.24 -12.56 -8.50
CA GLU A 125 14.61 -13.98 -8.66
C GLU A 125 14.64 -14.75 -7.32
N GLN A 126 14.56 -14.06 -6.17
CA GLN A 126 14.40 -14.68 -4.85
C GLN A 126 12.93 -15.00 -4.52
N GLY A 127 11.98 -14.32 -5.17
CA GLY A 127 10.55 -14.42 -4.91
C GLY A 127 10.01 -13.19 -4.20
N ILE A 128 9.07 -12.52 -4.87
CA ILE A 128 8.46 -11.28 -4.39
C ILE A 128 7.07 -11.56 -3.82
N PHE A 129 6.84 -11.11 -2.59
CA PHE A 129 5.53 -11.08 -1.98
C PHE A 129 4.69 -9.96 -2.59
N VAL A 130 5.17 -8.72 -2.47
CA VAL A 130 4.59 -7.50 -3.06
C VAL A 130 5.71 -6.54 -3.47
N TYR A 131 5.46 -5.68 -4.46
CA TYR A 131 6.29 -4.51 -4.76
C TYR A 131 5.68 -3.29 -4.07
N SER A 132 6.36 -2.77 -3.04
CA SER A 132 5.94 -1.56 -2.34
C SER A 132 6.36 -0.32 -3.14
N LEU A 133 5.42 0.60 -3.34
CA LEU A 133 5.62 1.95 -3.87
C LEU A 133 5.86 2.98 -2.76
N GLY A 134 6.02 2.48 -1.54
CA GLY A 134 6.55 3.19 -0.40
C GLY A 134 5.54 3.44 0.71
N ASP A 135 6.12 3.56 1.90
CA ASP A 135 5.50 3.97 3.14
C ASP A 135 5.33 5.49 3.22
N GLU A 136 4.23 5.94 3.83
CA GLU A 136 3.97 7.36 4.11
C GLU A 136 4.08 8.25 2.85
N GLY A 137 3.59 7.73 1.72
CA GLY A 137 3.42 8.50 0.50
C GLY A 137 2.23 9.46 0.56
N VAL A 138 2.00 10.18 -0.53
CA VAL A 138 0.78 10.98 -0.69
C VAL A 138 -0.40 10.12 -1.16
N THR A 139 -1.63 10.49 -0.81
CA THR A 139 -2.87 9.87 -1.34
C THR A 139 -3.58 10.70 -2.41
N LYS A 140 -2.99 11.84 -2.77
CA LYS A 140 -3.45 12.73 -3.83
C LYS A 140 -2.28 13.53 -4.36
N GLY A 141 -2.32 13.90 -5.64
CA GLY A 141 -1.31 14.77 -6.21
C GLY A 141 -1.65 15.20 -7.62
N CYS A 142 -1.37 16.46 -7.92
CA CYS A 142 -1.45 17.04 -9.25
C CYS A 142 -0.52 18.26 -9.32
N CYS A 143 -0.29 18.78 -10.51
CA CYS A 143 0.58 19.94 -10.73
C CYS A 143 0.01 20.84 -11.83
N VAL A 144 0.73 21.93 -12.14
CA VAL A 144 0.34 22.89 -13.18
C VAL A 144 1.04 22.68 -14.52
N HIS A 145 1.79 21.58 -14.66
CA HIS A 145 2.39 21.20 -15.93
C HIS A 145 1.31 21.08 -17.03
N PRO A 146 1.55 21.54 -18.27
CA PRO A 146 0.53 21.52 -19.33
C PRO A 146 -0.10 20.14 -19.55
N ALA A 147 0.69 19.07 -19.47
CA ALA A 147 0.19 17.70 -19.58
C ALA A 147 -0.75 17.30 -18.43
N CYS A 148 -0.50 17.81 -17.21
CA CYS A 148 -1.36 17.58 -16.05
C CYS A 148 -2.68 18.35 -16.17
N LEU A 149 -2.65 19.57 -16.68
CA LEU A 149 -3.88 20.34 -16.94
C LEU A 149 -4.70 19.71 -18.07
N ALA A 150 -4.05 19.19 -19.12
CA ALA A 150 -4.73 18.41 -20.15
C ALA A 150 -5.40 17.14 -19.58
N ALA A 151 -4.72 16.44 -18.65
CA ALA A 151 -5.31 15.30 -17.96
C ALA A 151 -6.51 15.70 -17.09
N TYR A 152 -6.44 16.85 -16.42
CA TYR A 152 -7.56 17.39 -15.64
C TYR A 152 -8.77 17.70 -16.52
N ARG A 153 -8.57 18.33 -17.68
CA ARG A 153 -9.66 18.58 -18.65
C ARG A 153 -10.31 17.29 -19.14
N ARG A 154 -9.51 16.25 -19.44
CA ARG A 154 -10.04 14.93 -19.81
C ARG A 154 -10.83 14.29 -18.68
N TYR A 155 -10.36 14.43 -17.44
CA TYR A 155 -11.10 13.97 -16.26
C TYR A 155 -12.45 14.69 -16.15
N LEU A 156 -12.49 16.02 -16.24
CA LEU A 156 -13.75 16.78 -16.23
C LEU A 156 -14.67 16.39 -17.37
N ALA A 157 -14.13 16.19 -18.58
CA ALA A 157 -14.90 15.73 -19.72
C ALA A 157 -15.53 14.35 -19.46
N ALA A 158 -14.83 13.44 -18.79
CA ALA A 158 -15.37 12.14 -18.41
C ALA A 158 -16.45 12.25 -17.32
N GLN A 159 -16.25 13.10 -16.30
CA GLN A 159 -17.23 13.30 -15.22
C GLN A 159 -18.52 13.95 -15.70
N TYR A 160 -18.39 15.00 -16.51
CA TYR A 160 -19.52 15.81 -16.93
C TYR A 160 -20.06 15.40 -18.28
N GLY A 161 -19.30 14.77 -19.17
CA GLY A 161 -19.68 14.36 -20.54
C GLY A 161 -19.96 15.51 -21.53
N ALA A 162 -20.43 16.67 -21.06
CA ALA A 162 -20.72 17.85 -21.86
C ALA A 162 -20.35 19.12 -21.07
N VAL A 163 -19.76 20.12 -21.72
CA VAL A 163 -19.23 21.32 -21.05
C VAL A 163 -20.33 22.16 -20.42
N GLU A 164 -21.55 22.07 -20.95
CA GLU A 164 -22.75 22.74 -20.43
C GLU A 164 -23.10 22.25 -19.03
N ARG A 165 -22.87 20.96 -18.73
CA ARG A 165 -23.09 20.40 -17.39
C ARG A 165 -22.02 20.86 -16.39
N LEU A 166 -20.77 21.00 -16.84
CA LEU A 166 -19.71 21.63 -16.06
C LEU A 166 -20.05 23.09 -15.77
N ASN A 167 -20.46 23.85 -16.79
CA ASN A 167 -20.86 25.24 -16.67
C ASN A 167 -22.02 25.43 -15.69
N ALA A 168 -23.04 24.56 -15.75
CA ALA A 168 -24.15 24.56 -14.81
C ALA A 168 -23.70 24.28 -13.37
N SER A 169 -22.75 23.36 -13.17
CA SER A 169 -22.17 23.03 -11.86
C SER A 169 -21.32 24.17 -11.30
N TRP A 170 -20.46 24.77 -12.12
CA TRP A 170 -19.47 25.76 -11.67
C TRP A 170 -19.96 27.21 -11.74
N GLY A 171 -21.12 27.47 -12.37
CA GLY A 171 -21.55 28.82 -12.72
C GLY A 171 -20.64 29.48 -13.76
N ALA A 172 -20.09 28.68 -14.69
CA ALA A 172 -19.13 29.12 -15.70
C ALA A 172 -19.76 29.21 -17.10
N GLN A 173 -18.98 29.70 -18.08
CA GLN A 173 -19.41 29.89 -19.47
C GLN A 173 -18.35 29.41 -20.49
N PHE A 174 -17.71 28.26 -20.22
CA PHE A 174 -16.75 27.68 -21.15
C PHE A 174 -17.45 27.15 -22.41
N LYS A 175 -16.85 27.39 -23.58
CA LYS A 175 -17.32 26.86 -24.87
C LYS A 175 -16.91 25.41 -25.10
N SER A 176 -15.85 24.97 -24.43
CA SER A 176 -15.33 23.61 -24.49
C SER A 176 -14.48 23.31 -23.25
N PHE A 177 -14.17 22.04 -23.00
CA PHE A 177 -13.28 21.64 -21.91
C PHE A 177 -11.84 22.17 -22.07
N ASP A 178 -11.41 22.51 -23.30
CA ASP A 178 -10.07 23.05 -23.56
C ASP A 178 -9.86 24.45 -22.98
N GLU A 179 -10.95 25.21 -22.79
CA GLU A 179 -10.91 26.54 -22.17
C GLU A 179 -10.76 26.47 -20.64
N VAL A 180 -11.00 25.31 -20.02
CA VAL A 180 -10.91 25.16 -18.56
C VAL A 180 -9.44 25.27 -18.13
N ASN A 181 -9.12 26.21 -17.25
CA ASN A 181 -7.81 26.34 -16.63
C ASN A 181 -7.95 26.63 -15.14
N LEU A 182 -6.86 26.54 -14.39
CA LEU A 182 -6.84 26.95 -12.98
C LEU A 182 -7.10 28.47 -12.86
N LEU A 183 -7.72 28.92 -11.76
CA LEU A 183 -7.90 30.36 -11.51
C LEU A 183 -6.57 31.03 -11.17
N ASP A 184 -5.75 30.36 -10.38
CA ASP A 184 -4.39 30.76 -10.05
C ASP A 184 -3.49 29.52 -10.07
N THR A 185 -2.46 29.53 -10.92
CA THR A 185 -1.47 28.46 -11.00
C THR A 185 -0.65 28.29 -9.71
N LYS A 186 -0.61 29.29 -8.84
CA LYS A 186 0.01 29.18 -7.51
C LYS A 186 -0.86 28.42 -6.53
N ASP A 187 -2.17 28.36 -6.76
CA ASP A 187 -3.12 27.54 -6.00
C ASP A 187 -3.47 26.26 -6.79
N ASN A 188 -2.48 25.37 -6.89
CA ASN A 188 -2.59 24.13 -7.65
C ASN A 188 -3.78 23.24 -7.22
N MET A 189 -4.31 23.41 -6.01
CA MET A 189 -5.43 22.62 -5.48
C MET A 189 -6.77 23.37 -5.52
N GLU A 190 -6.83 24.57 -6.12
CA GLU A 190 -8.04 25.41 -6.18
C GLU A 190 -8.64 25.69 -4.79
N THR A 191 -7.79 25.71 -3.76
CA THR A 191 -8.15 25.91 -2.35
C THR A 191 -8.98 27.17 -2.13
N ALA A 192 -8.62 28.26 -2.80
CA ALA A 192 -9.34 29.54 -2.70
C ALA A 192 -10.80 29.42 -3.19
N THR A 193 -11.07 28.52 -4.13
CA THR A 193 -12.42 28.33 -4.68
C THR A 193 -13.35 27.55 -3.78
N ALA A 194 -12.86 26.95 -2.68
CA ALA A 194 -13.73 26.33 -1.68
C ALA A 194 -14.77 27.31 -1.12
N LYS A 195 -14.48 28.62 -1.13
CA LYS A 195 -15.39 29.69 -0.67
C LYS A 195 -16.28 30.28 -1.76
N THR A 196 -15.82 30.30 -3.00
CA THR A 196 -16.46 31.04 -4.11
C THR A 196 -17.10 30.13 -5.15
N CYS A 197 -16.58 28.92 -5.33
CA CYS A 197 -17.10 27.90 -6.23
C CYS A 197 -16.76 26.49 -5.69
N PRO A 198 -17.45 26.01 -4.64
CA PRO A 198 -17.18 24.71 -4.02
C PRO A 198 -17.15 23.51 -4.99
N PRO A 199 -18.02 23.42 -6.03
CA PRO A 199 -17.95 22.33 -7.00
C PRO A 199 -16.62 22.28 -7.77
N ARG A 200 -16.06 23.45 -8.13
CA ARG A 200 -14.77 23.55 -8.79
C ARG A 200 -13.62 23.08 -7.90
N TRP A 201 -13.63 23.52 -6.64
CA TRP A 201 -12.68 23.04 -5.64
C TRP A 201 -12.77 21.52 -5.49
N TYR A 202 -14.00 20.99 -5.34
CA TYR A 202 -14.25 19.56 -5.18
C TYR A 202 -13.67 18.75 -6.34
N ASP A 203 -13.98 19.14 -7.59
CA ASP A 203 -13.47 18.45 -8.78
C ASP A 203 -11.95 18.43 -8.83
N ARG A 204 -11.28 19.48 -8.32
CA ARG A 204 -9.82 19.51 -8.23
C ARG A 204 -9.29 18.56 -7.15
N GLN A 205 -9.96 18.46 -6.00
CA GLN A 205 -9.62 17.50 -4.94
C GLN A 205 -9.82 16.05 -5.38
N ALA A 206 -10.91 15.77 -6.11
CA ALA A 206 -11.22 14.46 -6.66
C ALA A 206 -10.23 14.08 -7.77
N PHE A 207 -9.94 15.01 -8.69
CA PHE A 207 -8.92 14.80 -9.72
C PHE A 207 -7.55 14.46 -9.12
N ALA A 208 -7.11 15.14 -8.05
CA ALA A 208 -5.81 14.87 -7.46
C ALA A 208 -5.67 13.42 -6.93
N ARG A 209 -6.75 12.83 -6.40
CA ARG A 209 -6.79 11.42 -5.95
C ARG A 209 -6.80 10.48 -7.14
N TYR A 210 -7.68 10.74 -8.10
CA TYR A 210 -7.72 10.01 -9.37
C TYR A 210 -6.36 10.00 -10.06
N ASN A 211 -5.69 11.14 -10.12
CA ASN A 211 -4.43 11.33 -10.81
C ASN A 211 -3.27 10.54 -10.18
N LEU A 212 -3.21 10.47 -8.84
CA LEU A 212 -2.28 9.57 -8.16
C LEU A 212 -2.53 8.13 -8.61
N MET A 213 -3.78 7.68 -8.60
CA MET A 213 -4.07 6.29 -8.93
C MET A 213 -3.78 5.94 -10.39
N GLN A 214 -3.97 6.88 -11.32
CA GLN A 214 -3.51 6.72 -12.70
C GLN A 214 -1.99 6.54 -12.77
N PHE A 215 -1.23 7.31 -12.00
CA PHE A 215 0.23 7.16 -11.92
C PHE A 215 0.64 5.81 -11.33
N THR A 216 0.02 5.40 -10.22
CA THR A 216 0.22 4.08 -9.60
C THR A 216 -0.08 2.93 -10.56
N SER A 217 -1.12 3.05 -11.39
CA SER A 217 -1.46 2.03 -12.39
C SER A 217 -0.33 1.77 -13.40
N ARG A 218 0.54 2.75 -13.64
CA ARG A 218 1.72 2.59 -14.51
C ARG A 218 2.73 1.63 -13.87
N PHE A 219 2.95 1.74 -12.57
CA PHE A 219 3.81 0.80 -11.83
C PHE A 219 3.21 -0.61 -11.83
N VAL A 220 1.91 -0.76 -11.55
CA VAL A 220 1.23 -2.06 -11.59
C VAL A 220 1.44 -2.75 -12.95
N LYS A 221 1.24 -2.02 -14.05
CA LYS A 221 1.46 -2.54 -15.41
C LYS A 221 2.93 -2.87 -15.68
N ALA A 222 3.84 -1.97 -15.31
CA ALA A 222 5.27 -2.14 -15.60
C ALA A 222 5.89 -3.30 -14.79
N PHE A 223 5.55 -3.44 -13.50
CA PHE A 223 5.98 -4.58 -12.71
C PHE A 223 5.43 -5.89 -13.26
N LYS A 224 4.17 -5.94 -13.71
CA LYS A 224 3.63 -7.12 -14.40
C LYS A 224 4.38 -7.50 -15.68
N GLY A 225 4.96 -6.51 -16.36
CA GLY A 225 5.79 -6.73 -17.56
C GLY A 225 7.07 -7.52 -17.27
N ILE A 226 7.68 -7.33 -16.09
CA ILE A 226 8.85 -8.11 -15.67
C ILE A 226 8.47 -9.27 -14.74
N ASP A 227 7.36 -9.22 -14.05
CA ASP A 227 6.92 -10.25 -13.12
C ASP A 227 5.41 -10.46 -13.26
N PRO A 228 4.97 -11.49 -14.02
CA PRO A 228 3.54 -11.76 -14.25
C PRO A 228 2.72 -12.03 -12.97
N GLN A 229 3.37 -12.32 -11.84
CA GLN A 229 2.74 -12.54 -10.53
C GLN A 229 3.00 -11.37 -9.56
N ALA A 230 3.44 -10.21 -10.07
CA ALA A 230 3.59 -9.01 -9.29
C ALA A 230 2.25 -8.61 -8.66
N LEU A 231 2.31 -8.25 -7.38
CA LEU A 231 1.28 -7.49 -6.69
C LEU A 231 1.92 -6.16 -6.29
N THR A 232 1.34 -5.05 -6.69
CA THR A 232 1.94 -3.72 -6.52
C THR A 232 0.98 -2.78 -5.80
N GLY A 233 1.53 -1.95 -4.92
CA GLY A 233 0.81 -0.84 -4.27
C GLY A 233 1.63 -0.26 -3.12
N PHE A 234 1.01 0.33 -2.12
CA PHE A 234 1.71 1.13 -1.10
C PHE A 234 1.13 1.00 0.31
N GLU A 235 1.84 1.54 1.30
CA GLU A 235 1.60 1.32 2.71
C GLU A 235 1.82 2.57 3.56
N GLY A 236 1.42 2.49 4.83
CA GLY A 236 1.52 3.55 5.85
C GLY A 236 1.05 4.91 5.41
N THR A 237 0.07 4.96 4.50
CA THR A 237 -0.60 6.19 4.11
C THR A 237 -2.07 5.95 3.94
N GLY A 238 -2.83 7.03 4.06
CA GLY A 238 -4.27 7.07 3.95
C GLY A 238 -5.01 7.19 5.28
N GLY A 239 -6.28 7.54 5.18
CA GLY A 239 -7.17 7.86 6.28
C GLY A 239 -8.55 8.28 5.81
N PHE A 240 -9.20 9.17 6.58
CA PHE A 240 -10.51 9.69 6.23
C PHE A 240 -10.43 10.71 5.08
N GLY A 241 -11.28 10.56 4.06
CA GLY A 241 -11.28 11.44 2.88
C GLY A 241 -10.37 10.97 1.75
N ASP A 242 -9.90 9.72 1.77
CA ASP A 242 -9.25 9.09 0.62
C ASP A 242 -10.22 8.33 -0.28
N ASP A 243 -9.80 8.14 -1.52
CA ASP A 243 -10.59 7.47 -2.55
C ASP A 243 -10.40 5.95 -2.46
N TYR A 244 -11.10 5.32 -1.51
CA TYR A 244 -10.99 3.88 -1.28
C TYR A 244 -11.35 3.05 -2.51
N ASP A 245 -12.33 3.48 -3.32
CA ASP A 245 -12.72 2.78 -4.54
C ASP A 245 -11.54 2.73 -5.52
N ALA A 246 -10.86 3.87 -5.75
CA ALA A 246 -9.69 3.91 -6.62
C ALA A 246 -8.48 3.17 -6.00
N LEU A 247 -8.27 3.29 -4.69
CA LEU A 247 -7.19 2.63 -3.96
C LEU A 247 -7.29 1.10 -4.09
N ILE A 248 -8.42 0.51 -3.72
CA ILE A 248 -8.61 -0.95 -3.73
C ILE A 248 -8.92 -1.50 -5.14
N GLY A 249 -9.32 -0.63 -6.08
CA GLY A 249 -9.58 -1.00 -7.47
C GLY A 249 -8.33 -1.04 -8.36
N ILE A 250 -7.28 -0.29 -8.02
CA ILE A 250 -6.03 -0.23 -8.81
C ILE A 250 -4.87 -0.93 -8.11
N ASN A 251 -4.71 -0.75 -6.80
CA ASN A 251 -3.66 -1.44 -6.06
C ASN A 251 -3.98 -2.92 -5.92
N GLU A 252 -2.94 -3.75 -5.96
CA GLU A 252 -3.01 -5.17 -5.61
C GLU A 252 -2.47 -5.44 -4.21
N PHE A 253 -1.87 -4.41 -3.62
CA PHE A 253 -1.41 -4.34 -2.24
C PHE A 253 -1.75 -2.97 -1.64
N TYR A 254 -2.41 -2.90 -0.49
CA TYR A 254 -2.63 -1.64 0.23
C TYR A 254 -2.64 -1.84 1.74
N GLY A 255 -1.76 -1.15 2.46
CA GLY A 255 -1.63 -1.27 3.91
C GLY A 255 -1.61 0.08 4.64
N PRO A 256 -2.75 0.75 4.88
CA PRO A 256 -2.77 2.05 5.56
C PRO A 256 -2.36 1.92 7.04
N TYR A 257 -2.17 3.05 7.73
CA TYR A 257 -2.15 3.03 9.19
C TYR A 257 -3.53 2.65 9.76
N PRO A 258 -3.59 2.06 10.97
CA PRO A 258 -4.86 1.69 11.59
C PRO A 258 -5.82 2.87 11.67
N SER A 259 -7.00 2.74 11.07
CA SER A 259 -8.00 3.80 10.98
C SER A 259 -9.36 3.23 10.55
N ILE A 260 -10.33 4.09 10.24
CA ILE A 260 -11.60 3.72 9.60
C ILE A 260 -11.40 2.98 8.27
N GLY A 261 -10.24 3.16 7.61
CA GLY A 261 -9.89 2.42 6.41
C GLY A 261 -9.82 0.91 6.63
N ASP A 262 -9.60 0.45 7.86
CA ASP A 262 -9.62 -0.97 8.17
C ASP A 262 -10.98 -1.59 7.87
N ASP A 263 -12.07 -0.93 8.27
CA ASP A 263 -13.42 -1.42 8.04
C ASP A 263 -13.87 -1.26 6.58
N ILE A 264 -13.49 -0.16 5.93
CA ILE A 264 -13.80 0.03 4.50
C ILE A 264 -13.11 -1.05 3.66
N ILE A 265 -11.82 -1.29 3.87
CA ILE A 265 -11.07 -2.32 3.13
C ILE A 265 -11.65 -3.70 3.41
N ARG A 266 -11.94 -3.99 4.69
CA ARG A 266 -12.55 -5.25 5.14
C ARG A 266 -13.89 -5.54 4.44
N SER A 267 -14.68 -4.50 4.17
CA SER A 267 -16.00 -4.62 3.54
C SER A 267 -15.95 -4.63 2.01
N ALA A 268 -15.10 -3.83 1.39
CA ALA A 268 -15.18 -3.50 -0.03
C ALA A 268 -14.05 -4.11 -0.89
N ALA A 269 -12.91 -4.48 -0.29
CA ALA A 269 -11.77 -4.97 -1.07
C ALA A 269 -11.98 -6.39 -1.58
N SER A 270 -11.34 -6.68 -2.72
CA SER A 270 -11.22 -8.05 -3.22
C SER A 270 -10.47 -8.94 -2.20
N PRO A 271 -10.88 -10.20 -1.97
CA PRO A 271 -10.12 -11.15 -1.16
C PRO A 271 -8.68 -11.39 -1.65
N ALA A 272 -8.40 -11.08 -2.93
CA ALA A 272 -7.07 -11.17 -3.51
C ALA A 272 -6.15 -9.99 -3.16
N LEU A 273 -6.69 -8.87 -2.66
CA LEU A 273 -5.90 -7.71 -2.26
C LEU A 273 -5.03 -8.08 -1.06
N VAL A 274 -3.70 -7.97 -1.20
CA VAL A 274 -2.82 -8.04 -0.03
C VAL A 274 -3.02 -6.78 0.79
N ASN A 275 -3.26 -6.92 2.09
CA ASN A 275 -3.48 -5.77 2.96
C ASN A 275 -2.96 -6.02 4.38
N SER A 276 -2.65 -4.93 5.07
CA SER A 276 -2.13 -4.94 6.44
C SER A 276 -2.26 -3.57 7.10
N ASN A 277 -1.66 -3.43 8.27
CA ASN A 277 -1.25 -2.17 8.88
C ASN A 277 0.18 -2.33 9.45
N TRP A 278 0.84 -1.21 9.77
CA TRP A 278 2.08 -1.23 10.56
C TRP A 278 1.80 -1.32 12.06
N MET A 279 2.63 -2.12 12.76
CA MET A 279 2.71 -2.17 14.22
C MET A 279 4.18 -2.15 14.70
N GLY A 280 4.41 -2.27 16.01
CA GLY A 280 5.76 -2.33 16.60
C GLY A 280 6.21 -1.06 17.33
N TYR A 281 5.31 -0.08 17.48
CA TYR A 281 5.60 1.19 18.13
C TYR A 281 5.41 1.16 19.66
N SER A 282 4.86 0.08 20.23
CA SER A 282 4.70 -0.11 21.67
C SER A 282 5.84 -0.94 22.28
N LYS A 283 5.97 -0.89 23.60
CA LYS A 283 6.99 -1.60 24.40
C LYS A 283 6.40 -2.65 25.34
N THR A 284 5.07 -2.84 25.33
CA THR A 284 4.35 -3.79 26.17
C THR A 284 3.72 -4.90 25.33
N GLY A 285 3.63 -6.12 25.88
CA GLY A 285 3.05 -7.27 25.20
C GLY A 285 1.59 -7.02 24.82
N ASP A 286 0.76 -6.63 25.78
CA ASP A 286 -0.68 -6.39 25.60
C ASP A 286 -0.98 -5.44 24.42
N ALA A 287 -0.32 -4.28 24.36
CA ALA A 287 -0.57 -3.32 23.29
C ALA A 287 -0.11 -3.81 21.91
N LEU A 288 0.95 -4.63 21.86
CA LEU A 288 1.39 -5.27 20.61
C LEU A 288 0.40 -6.35 20.18
N SER A 289 -0.06 -7.17 21.13
CA SER A 289 -1.08 -8.20 20.92
C SER A 289 -2.41 -7.60 20.46
N ASP A 290 -2.87 -6.50 21.06
CA ASP A 290 -4.07 -5.78 20.66
C ASP A 290 -3.97 -5.26 19.23
N ALA A 291 -2.81 -4.68 18.85
CA ALA A 291 -2.59 -4.23 17.49
C ALA A 291 -2.60 -5.39 16.48
N ALA A 292 -2.00 -6.53 16.84
CA ALA A 292 -1.98 -7.72 16.00
C ALA A 292 -3.37 -8.35 15.84
N TRP A 293 -4.12 -8.52 16.94
CA TRP A 293 -5.48 -9.03 16.91
C TRP A 293 -6.45 -8.07 16.21
N ARG A 294 -6.28 -6.75 16.35
CA ARG A 294 -7.04 -5.79 15.56
C ARG A 294 -6.92 -6.10 14.07
N MET A 295 -5.70 -6.28 13.56
CA MET A 295 -5.49 -6.61 12.14
C MET A 295 -6.19 -7.91 11.75
N VAL A 296 -6.03 -8.98 12.55
CA VAL A 296 -6.70 -10.27 12.30
C VAL A 296 -8.22 -10.13 12.28
N MET A 297 -8.79 -9.47 13.30
CA MET A 297 -10.24 -9.27 13.44
C MET A 297 -10.82 -8.31 12.39
N LYS A 298 -10.01 -7.39 11.87
CA LYS A 298 -10.38 -6.50 10.75
C LYS A 298 -10.17 -7.17 9.39
N GLY A 299 -9.97 -8.49 9.35
CA GLY A 299 -9.89 -9.27 8.11
C GLY A 299 -8.62 -8.98 7.30
N LYS A 300 -7.56 -8.48 7.94
CA LYS A 300 -6.28 -8.31 7.26
C LYS A 300 -5.64 -9.66 6.96
N ASN A 301 -4.86 -9.76 5.88
CA ASN A 301 -4.19 -11.00 5.48
C ASN A 301 -2.67 -10.99 5.70
N SER A 302 -2.15 -9.94 6.31
CA SER A 302 -0.78 -9.90 6.81
C SER A 302 -0.64 -8.95 7.99
N ILE A 303 0.45 -9.08 8.75
CA ILE A 303 0.86 -8.19 9.85
C ILE A 303 2.25 -7.66 9.56
N TRP A 304 2.41 -6.34 9.55
CA TRP A 304 3.67 -5.68 9.20
C TRP A 304 4.29 -5.01 10.43
N PHE A 305 5.53 -5.37 10.76
CA PHE A 305 6.20 -4.91 11.99
C PHE A 305 7.37 -3.96 11.69
N TRP A 306 7.30 -2.76 12.27
CA TRP A 306 8.38 -1.77 12.32
C TRP A 306 9.15 -1.94 13.62
N MET A 307 10.41 -2.38 13.65
CA MET A 307 11.26 -2.99 12.62
C MET A 307 12.17 -4.00 13.34
N TRP A 308 13.08 -4.70 12.67
CA TRP A 308 13.83 -5.80 13.32
C TRP A 308 14.76 -5.37 14.47
N SER A 309 15.35 -4.16 14.38
CA SER A 309 16.38 -3.65 15.29
C SER A 309 16.07 -2.24 15.76
N GLY A 310 16.52 -1.85 16.95
CA GLY A 310 16.45 -0.47 17.45
C GLY A 310 16.13 -0.37 18.94
N ILE A 311 16.65 0.68 19.59
CA ILE A 311 16.41 0.98 21.01
C ILE A 311 16.19 2.49 21.15
N GLY A 312 15.00 2.90 21.59
CA GLY A 312 14.70 4.30 21.85
C GLY A 312 13.21 4.54 22.06
N SER A 313 12.65 5.51 21.34
CA SER A 313 11.21 5.81 21.36
C SER A 313 10.36 4.58 20.98
N TRP A 314 10.87 3.73 20.10
CA TRP A 314 10.37 2.41 19.76
C TRP A 314 11.43 1.33 20.08
N ARG A 315 11.07 0.05 20.01
CA ARG A 315 11.99 -1.09 20.21
C ARG A 315 11.91 -2.01 18.99
N GLY A 316 13.08 -2.44 18.52
CA GLY A 316 13.15 -3.45 17.48
C GLY A 316 12.59 -4.79 17.96
N TYR A 317 12.24 -5.65 17.02
CA TYR A 317 11.74 -7.00 17.30
C TYR A 317 12.74 -7.82 18.13
N LEU A 318 14.03 -7.66 17.84
CA LEU A 318 15.12 -8.32 18.57
C LEU A 318 15.86 -7.35 19.49
N ARG A 319 16.43 -7.89 20.58
CA ARG A 319 17.46 -7.23 21.37
C ARG A 319 18.78 -7.17 20.59
N PRO A 320 19.75 -6.32 21.00
CA PRO A 320 21.11 -6.36 20.44
C PRO A 320 21.81 -7.72 20.60
N THR A 321 21.39 -8.50 21.58
CA THR A 321 21.82 -9.89 21.83
C THR A 321 21.10 -10.92 20.96
N LEU A 322 20.26 -10.47 20.00
CA LEU A 322 19.50 -11.26 19.03
C LEU A 322 18.43 -12.19 19.61
N ASP A 323 18.14 -12.11 20.90
CA ASP A 323 17.01 -12.77 21.54
C ASP A 323 15.79 -11.83 21.62
N LEU A 324 14.61 -12.42 21.86
CA LEU A 324 13.36 -11.66 21.93
C LEU A 324 13.29 -10.82 23.21
N TRP A 325 12.72 -9.62 23.13
CA TRP A 325 12.25 -8.92 24.33
C TRP A 325 11.10 -9.70 24.98
N PRO A 326 10.89 -9.63 26.31
CA PRO A 326 9.76 -10.29 26.97
C PRO A 326 8.40 -9.97 26.32
N ALA A 327 8.13 -8.69 26.02
CA ALA A 327 6.92 -8.27 25.31
C ALA A 327 6.77 -8.88 23.90
N ILE A 328 7.88 -9.17 23.23
CA ILE A 328 7.88 -9.83 21.91
C ILE A 328 7.69 -11.34 22.06
N THR A 329 8.21 -11.95 23.12
CA THR A 329 7.88 -13.32 23.50
C THR A 329 6.37 -13.46 23.70
N ASP A 330 5.76 -12.56 24.49
CA ASP A 330 4.30 -12.56 24.72
C ASP A 330 3.52 -12.45 23.41
N LEU A 331 3.87 -11.49 22.55
CA LEU A 331 3.27 -11.34 21.22
C LEU A 331 3.45 -12.60 20.35
N THR A 332 4.63 -13.21 20.37
CA THR A 332 4.94 -14.40 19.56
C THR A 332 4.08 -15.58 19.98
N GLU A 333 3.84 -15.72 21.28
CA GLU A 333 2.98 -16.75 21.84
C GLU A 333 1.50 -16.47 21.58
N GLU A 334 1.07 -15.22 21.74
CA GLU A 334 -0.30 -14.80 21.44
C GLU A 334 -0.65 -15.03 19.96
N MET A 335 0.30 -14.76 19.05
CA MET A 335 0.12 -14.98 17.62
C MET A 335 0.38 -16.42 17.18
N ARG A 336 0.71 -17.35 18.08
CA ARG A 336 0.97 -18.76 17.75
C ARG A 336 -0.17 -19.40 16.94
N PRO A 337 -1.47 -19.24 17.28
CA PRO A 337 -2.55 -19.83 16.48
C PRO A 337 -2.60 -19.28 15.05
N VAL A 338 -2.42 -17.96 14.89
CA VAL A 338 -2.40 -17.28 13.58
C VAL A 338 -1.26 -17.82 12.72
N ARG A 339 -0.06 -17.95 13.30
CA ARG A 339 1.14 -18.51 12.64
C ARG A 339 1.01 -19.98 12.29
N GLN A 340 0.21 -20.75 13.04
CA GLN A 340 0.06 -22.20 12.88
C GLN A 340 -1.23 -22.62 12.15
N GLY A 341 -1.80 -21.70 11.36
CA GLY A 341 -2.85 -22.04 10.39
C GLY A 341 -4.18 -21.32 10.58
N LEU A 342 -4.43 -20.66 11.72
CA LEU A 342 -5.64 -19.86 11.89
C LEU A 342 -5.67 -18.70 10.89
N GLY A 343 -4.54 -18.05 10.61
CA GLY A 343 -4.48 -16.97 9.62
C GLY A 343 -4.93 -17.42 8.23
N ASP A 344 -4.39 -18.55 7.76
CA ASP A 344 -4.75 -19.14 6.46
C ASP A 344 -6.22 -19.59 6.40
N LEU A 345 -6.73 -20.13 7.51
CA LEU A 345 -8.12 -20.51 7.64
C LEU A 345 -9.04 -19.28 7.53
N LEU A 346 -8.71 -18.20 8.23
CA LEU A 346 -9.49 -16.96 8.22
C LEU A 346 -9.50 -16.30 6.84
N MET A 347 -8.37 -16.31 6.12
CA MET A 347 -8.31 -15.81 4.74
C MET A 347 -9.24 -16.56 3.77
N ARG A 348 -9.58 -17.81 4.08
CA ARG A 348 -10.50 -18.65 3.28
C ARG A 348 -11.92 -18.66 3.85
N SER A 349 -12.13 -17.98 4.98
CA SER A 349 -13.42 -17.89 5.64
C SER A 349 -14.23 -16.73 5.08
N GLN A 350 -15.57 -16.84 5.19
CA GLN A 350 -16.46 -15.72 4.97
C GLN A 350 -16.75 -15.05 6.31
N MET A 351 -16.39 -13.78 6.44
CA MET A 351 -16.66 -12.99 7.62
C MET A 351 -18.17 -12.70 7.74
N ALA A 352 -18.73 -13.12 8.87
CA ALA A 352 -20.11 -12.83 9.24
C ALA A 352 -20.30 -11.31 9.45
N HIS A 353 -21.52 -10.82 9.23
CA HIS A 353 -21.90 -9.43 9.49
C HIS A 353 -23.30 -9.37 10.11
N SER A 354 -23.61 -8.29 10.83
CA SER A 354 -24.90 -8.16 11.54
C SER A 354 -26.03 -7.56 10.70
N GLY A 355 -25.84 -7.45 9.38
CA GLY A 355 -26.81 -6.83 8.47
C GLY A 355 -26.92 -5.30 8.61
N ILE A 356 -25.94 -4.66 9.23
CA ILE A 356 -25.82 -3.20 9.37
C ILE A 356 -24.80 -2.71 8.34
N SER A 357 -25.10 -1.58 7.69
CA SER A 357 -24.14 -0.93 6.78
C SER A 357 -23.90 0.52 7.17
N VAL A 358 -22.63 0.93 7.15
CA VAL A 358 -22.22 2.32 7.39
C VAL A 358 -21.55 2.83 6.12
N PHE A 359 -22.30 3.63 5.35
CA PHE A 359 -21.84 4.09 4.05
C PHE A 359 -20.73 5.16 4.17
N TYR A 360 -19.56 4.87 3.59
CA TYR A 360 -18.51 5.86 3.37
C TYR A 360 -18.72 6.57 2.03
N SER A 361 -18.68 7.90 2.05
CA SER A 361 -18.84 8.75 0.87
C SER A 361 -17.66 9.70 0.76
N LEU A 362 -16.81 9.51 -0.24
CA LEU A 362 -15.73 10.46 -0.54
C LEU A 362 -16.26 11.88 -0.78
N PRO A 363 -17.36 12.11 -1.56
CA PRO A 363 -17.96 13.44 -1.68
C PRO A 363 -18.28 14.10 -0.34
N SER A 364 -18.86 13.35 0.60
CA SER A 364 -19.20 13.84 1.93
C SER A 364 -17.95 14.08 2.78
N ALA A 365 -16.95 13.21 2.69
CA ALA A 365 -15.70 13.32 3.42
C ALA A 365 -14.85 14.53 2.98
N LEU A 366 -14.91 14.90 1.70
CA LEU A 366 -14.27 16.13 1.21
C LEU A 366 -15.09 17.36 1.60
N SER A 367 -16.39 17.35 1.30
CA SER A 367 -17.26 18.51 1.53
C SER A 367 -17.36 18.91 3.01
N SER A 368 -17.04 18.02 3.95
CA SER A 368 -16.98 18.37 5.38
C SER A 368 -15.91 19.44 5.71
N GLN A 369 -14.96 19.67 4.81
CA GLN A 369 -13.92 20.71 4.94
C GLN A 369 -14.40 22.11 4.51
N LEU A 370 -15.59 22.22 3.91
CA LEU A 370 -16.17 23.51 3.54
C LEU A 370 -16.62 24.28 4.78
N GLU A 371 -16.51 25.61 4.73
CA GLU A 371 -16.82 26.49 5.88
C GLU A 371 -18.27 26.32 6.39
N VAL A 372 -19.21 26.12 5.47
CA VAL A 372 -20.64 25.87 5.80
C VAL A 372 -20.83 24.58 6.61
N SER A 373 -19.94 23.60 6.45
CA SER A 373 -20.03 22.30 7.12
C SER A 373 -19.73 22.38 8.62
N ASN A 374 -19.14 23.48 9.09
CA ASN A 374 -18.87 23.71 10.52
C ASN A 374 -20.14 23.81 11.39
N GLN A 375 -21.32 23.93 10.76
CA GLN A 375 -22.60 23.93 11.45
C GLN A 375 -23.13 22.52 11.76
N PHE A 376 -22.48 21.47 11.22
CA PHE A 376 -22.88 20.08 11.37
C PHE A 376 -21.81 19.26 12.09
N ILE A 377 -22.17 18.04 12.52
CA ILE A 377 -21.18 17.06 12.96
C ILE A 377 -20.27 16.74 11.76
N GLN A 378 -18.96 16.79 11.98
CA GLN A 378 -17.97 16.46 10.96
C GLN A 378 -18.18 15.04 10.43
N ALA A 379 -18.05 14.84 9.12
CA ALA A 379 -18.34 13.55 8.48
C ALA A 379 -17.55 12.39 9.11
N GLN A 380 -16.28 12.64 9.46
CA GLN A 380 -15.45 11.65 10.16
C GLN A 380 -16.01 11.31 11.54
N ALA A 381 -16.31 12.33 12.36
CA ALA A 381 -16.86 12.12 13.70
C ALA A 381 -18.21 11.39 13.66
N ALA A 382 -19.07 11.72 12.69
CA ALA A 382 -20.34 11.02 12.49
C ALA A 382 -20.10 9.54 12.14
N HIS A 383 -19.20 9.26 11.20
CA HIS A 383 -18.86 7.89 10.82
C HIS A 383 -18.30 7.11 12.01
N GLU A 384 -17.29 7.64 12.70
CA GLU A 384 -16.67 7.03 13.87
C GLU A 384 -17.70 6.75 14.98
N THR A 385 -18.59 7.71 15.26
CA THR A 385 -19.66 7.54 16.26
C THR A 385 -20.56 6.35 15.92
N TRP A 386 -21.04 6.24 14.68
CA TRP A 386 -21.93 5.14 14.29
C TRP A 386 -21.22 3.79 14.27
N THR A 387 -19.95 3.73 13.83
CA THR A 387 -19.15 2.51 13.87
C THR A 387 -18.89 2.05 15.31
N GLN A 388 -18.54 2.97 16.20
CA GLN A 388 -18.27 2.69 17.61
C GLN A 388 -19.52 2.22 18.34
N LEU A 389 -20.65 2.92 18.19
CA LEU A 389 -21.93 2.51 18.77
C LEU A 389 -22.35 1.11 18.30
N THR A 390 -22.08 0.77 17.04
CA THR A 390 -22.37 -0.57 16.51
C THR A 390 -21.53 -1.64 17.22
N TYR A 391 -20.25 -1.38 17.45
CA TYR A 391 -19.38 -2.30 18.21
C TYR A 391 -19.78 -2.41 19.68
N GLU A 392 -20.16 -1.32 20.33
CA GLU A 392 -20.56 -1.29 21.74
C GLU A 392 -21.79 -2.16 22.05
N ILE A 393 -22.69 -2.32 21.08
CA ILE A 393 -23.85 -3.22 21.21
C ILE A 393 -23.53 -4.66 20.76
N GLY A 394 -22.25 -5.01 20.57
CA GLY A 394 -21.79 -6.34 20.17
C GLY A 394 -22.16 -6.72 18.74
N ARG A 395 -22.33 -5.73 17.85
CA ARG A 395 -22.64 -5.94 16.44
C ARG A 395 -21.45 -5.57 15.55
N ASP A 396 -21.47 -6.08 14.33
CA ASP A 396 -20.53 -5.73 13.26
C ASP A 396 -21.27 -5.12 12.08
N PHE A 397 -20.62 -4.22 11.35
CA PHE A 397 -21.17 -3.54 10.17
C PHE A 397 -20.36 -3.84 8.91
N ARG A 398 -20.93 -3.46 7.76
CA ARG A 398 -20.20 -3.37 6.50
C ARG A 398 -20.12 -1.96 5.96
#